data_AF-A0A9D2FFU7-F1
#
_entry.id   AF-A0A9D2FFU7-F1
#
_cell.length_a   1.000
_cell.length_b   1.000
_cell.length_c   1.000
_cell.angle_alpha   90.00
_cell.angle_beta   90.00
_cell.angle_gamma   90.00
#
_symmetry.space_group_name_H-M   'P 1'
#
loop_
_entity.id
_entity.type
_entity.pdbx_description
1 polymer ?
#
loop_
_entity_poly.entity_id
_entity_poly.type
_entity_poly.pdbx_seq_one_letter_code
_entity_poly.pdbx_strand_id
1 'polypeptide(L)'
;MVIPGTGENARRYRRAAADMGLILTHHHAEPLGAEMFASVYPELEARYSEYPDRFRALWQQGIDAQKGMRVVWNIGFRGQGDRPFWEDDPRYDTPAKRGALISSLIRQQYDLVKQSDPDAVCCTNLYGEVMDLYRQGCLDLPADVIKIWADNGYGRMVSRRQGNDNPRVPALPPEGDGGAHGVYYHASFYDLQAASHITMLPNSAGLVCDELKQALARGAEDYWLVNCSNVKPHLPLLDLIARLWQTGEAEPVGHSVAYAQSYYGAAAGWAVAKCLRHYAGAALAYGPHEDDHAGDQFYNHVPRMLITQFIAGRDRPAESLRWLCGLPALSAQANWCADRYAAACASYDGYLRECEATAAILTGPARTLFQDSLLLQARLYAFWSEGALAVCQALQAGFVGDWARCFYLAGRAKRAYTAADAAMRAREHGKWIDFYANECQTDVKQTAQLCGYLMSFARTLGEGPHFYEWMRAFGDSEAQRRVMLILNTENHPDDDALWRLMEQRWGE
;
A
#
# COMPACT_ATOMS: atom_id res chain seq x y z
N MET A 1 -16.68 -16.20 -3.92
CA MET A 1 -16.29 -15.52 -5.17
C MET A 1 -14.82 -15.12 -5.05
N VAL A 2 -14.05 -15.08 -6.14
CA VAL A 2 -12.61 -14.80 -6.09
C VAL A 2 -12.09 -14.19 -7.40
N ILE A 3 -11.09 -13.33 -7.30
CA ILE A 3 -10.15 -13.02 -8.40
C ILE A 3 -8.90 -13.85 -8.15
N PRO A 4 -8.61 -14.90 -8.96
CA PRO A 4 -7.54 -15.86 -8.69
C PRO A 4 -6.13 -15.33 -9.04
N GLY A 5 -5.94 -14.01 -9.03
CA GLY A 5 -4.76 -13.30 -9.49
C GLY A 5 -5.07 -12.32 -10.62
N THR A 6 -4.05 -11.61 -11.09
CA THR A 6 -4.10 -10.71 -12.25
C THR A 6 -3.16 -11.21 -13.36
N GLY A 7 -3.39 -10.80 -14.59
CA GLY A 7 -2.56 -11.13 -15.75
C GLY A 7 -2.40 -12.65 -15.96
N GLU A 8 -1.16 -13.11 -16.07
CA GLU A 8 -0.85 -14.52 -16.25
C GLU A 8 -1.35 -15.40 -15.09
N ASN A 9 -1.31 -14.89 -13.86
CA ASN A 9 -1.77 -15.63 -12.69
C ASN A 9 -3.29 -15.87 -12.73
N ALA A 10 -4.08 -14.88 -13.15
CA ALA A 10 -5.52 -15.05 -13.33
C ALA A 10 -5.83 -16.24 -14.25
N ARG A 11 -5.13 -16.31 -15.38
CA ARG A 11 -5.29 -17.40 -16.37
C ARG A 11 -4.79 -18.74 -15.85
N ARG A 12 -3.67 -18.75 -15.14
CA ARG A 12 -3.06 -19.95 -14.56
C ARG A 12 -3.95 -20.59 -13.50
N TYR A 13 -4.58 -19.79 -12.64
CA TYR A 13 -5.24 -20.28 -11.43
C TYR A 13 -6.77 -20.33 -11.52
N ARG A 14 -7.41 -19.69 -12.51
CA ARG A 14 -8.89 -19.69 -12.64
C ARG A 14 -9.50 -21.09 -12.70
N ARG A 15 -8.84 -22.05 -13.35
CA ARG A 15 -9.37 -23.42 -13.45
C ARG A 15 -9.38 -24.10 -12.09
N ALA A 16 -8.28 -23.98 -11.34
CA ALA A 16 -8.20 -24.51 -9.98
C ALA A 16 -9.26 -23.86 -9.07
N ALA A 17 -9.46 -22.54 -9.15
CA ALA A 17 -10.50 -21.85 -8.39
C ALA A 17 -11.91 -22.33 -8.75
N ALA A 18 -12.20 -22.52 -10.05
CA ALA A 18 -13.47 -23.06 -10.52
C ALA A 18 -13.68 -24.52 -10.06
N ASP A 19 -12.65 -25.37 -10.14
CA ASP A 19 -12.71 -26.77 -9.68
C ASP A 19 -12.91 -26.87 -8.15
N MET A 20 -12.49 -25.84 -7.38
CA MET A 20 -12.80 -25.70 -5.94
C MET A 20 -14.23 -25.19 -5.66
N GLY A 21 -15.03 -24.92 -6.70
CA GLY A 21 -16.41 -24.45 -6.58
C GLY A 21 -16.57 -22.95 -6.35
N LEU A 22 -15.48 -22.17 -6.51
CA LEU A 22 -15.53 -20.72 -6.36
C LEU A 22 -16.13 -20.06 -7.62
N ILE A 23 -16.94 -19.01 -7.41
CA ILE A 23 -17.40 -18.13 -8.49
C ILE A 23 -16.25 -17.18 -8.85
N LEU A 24 -15.91 -17.12 -10.14
CA LEU A 24 -14.87 -16.23 -10.66
C LEU A 24 -15.44 -14.83 -10.92
N THR A 25 -14.57 -13.83 -10.81
CA THR A 25 -14.78 -12.46 -11.29
C THR A 25 -13.42 -11.90 -11.72
N HIS A 26 -13.38 -10.68 -12.24
CA HIS A 26 -12.16 -10.13 -12.84
C HIS A 26 -11.73 -8.82 -12.18
N HIS A 27 -10.43 -8.54 -12.24
CA HIS A 27 -9.90 -7.25 -11.86
C HIS A 27 -10.48 -6.15 -12.76
N HIS A 28 -10.71 -4.95 -12.23
CA HIS A 28 -11.32 -3.84 -13.00
C HIS A 28 -10.47 -3.36 -14.18
N ALA A 29 -9.17 -3.67 -14.19
CA ALA A 29 -8.28 -3.43 -15.33
C ALA A 29 -8.35 -4.53 -16.42
N GLU A 30 -8.96 -5.69 -16.12
CA GLU A 30 -8.98 -6.88 -16.98
C GLU A 30 -10.43 -7.32 -17.26
N PRO A 31 -11.28 -6.47 -17.87
CA PRO A 31 -12.68 -6.80 -18.14
C PRO A 31 -12.77 -8.10 -18.94
N LEU A 32 -13.79 -8.91 -18.62
CA LEU A 32 -14.05 -10.23 -19.20
C LEU A 32 -12.93 -11.28 -18.99
N GLY A 33 -11.94 -10.98 -18.13
CA GLY A 33 -10.74 -11.81 -17.99
C GLY A 33 -9.89 -11.83 -19.26
N ALA A 34 -10.05 -10.80 -20.11
CA ALA A 34 -9.29 -10.64 -21.34
C ALA A 34 -7.84 -10.27 -21.01
N GLU A 35 -6.92 -10.77 -21.84
CA GLU A 35 -5.52 -10.38 -21.72
C GLU A 35 -5.33 -8.92 -22.13
N MET A 36 -4.42 -8.22 -21.43
CA MET A 36 -4.12 -6.83 -21.72
C MET A 36 -3.60 -6.67 -23.14
N PHE A 37 -4.15 -5.71 -23.87
CA PHE A 37 -3.83 -5.48 -25.28
C PHE A 37 -2.33 -5.33 -25.51
N ALA A 38 -1.65 -4.52 -24.67
CA ALA A 38 -0.21 -4.29 -24.77
C ALA A 38 0.63 -5.54 -24.49
N SER A 39 0.11 -6.52 -23.74
CA SER A 39 0.79 -7.80 -23.53
C SER A 39 0.74 -8.70 -24.76
N VAL A 40 -0.37 -8.67 -25.51
CA VAL A 40 -0.56 -9.48 -26.73
C VAL A 40 0.04 -8.81 -27.96
N TYR A 41 -0.02 -7.48 -28.01
CA TYR A 41 0.43 -6.66 -29.13
C TYR A 41 1.43 -5.59 -28.64
N PRO A 42 2.64 -5.98 -28.22
CA PRO A 42 3.61 -5.05 -27.61
C PRO A 42 4.10 -3.94 -28.54
N GLU A 43 4.00 -4.15 -29.86
CA GLU A 43 4.41 -3.20 -30.89
C GLU A 43 3.31 -2.18 -31.25
N LEU A 44 2.11 -2.31 -30.68
CA LEU A 44 0.95 -1.47 -31.00
C LEU A 44 0.52 -0.65 -29.79
N GLU A 45 0.22 0.63 -30.01
CA GLU A 45 -0.41 1.47 -29.00
C GLU A 45 -1.86 1.00 -28.77
N ALA A 46 -2.23 0.80 -27.51
CA ALA A 46 -3.51 0.22 -27.13
C ALA A 46 -4.68 1.21 -27.29
N ARG A 47 -5.08 1.47 -28.53
CA ARG A 47 -6.16 2.39 -28.89
C ARG A 47 -7.32 1.67 -29.54
N TYR A 48 -8.48 1.66 -28.86
CA TYR A 48 -9.68 1.00 -29.37
C TYR A 48 -10.12 1.56 -30.73
N SER A 49 -9.99 2.87 -30.92
CA SER A 49 -10.32 3.58 -32.15
C SER A 49 -9.49 3.16 -33.37
N GLU A 50 -8.29 2.62 -33.16
CA GLU A 50 -7.40 2.14 -34.23
C GLU A 50 -7.53 0.63 -34.44
N TYR A 51 -7.72 -0.13 -33.36
CA TYR A 51 -7.70 -1.60 -33.38
C TYR A 51 -8.97 -2.26 -32.80
N PRO A 52 -10.19 -1.84 -33.17
CA PRO A 52 -11.41 -2.29 -32.50
C PRO A 52 -11.63 -3.80 -32.62
N ASP A 53 -11.27 -4.40 -33.76
CA ASP A 53 -11.40 -5.85 -33.98
C ASP A 53 -10.45 -6.67 -33.08
N ARG A 54 -9.26 -6.14 -32.80
CA ARG A 54 -8.29 -6.81 -31.92
C ARG A 54 -8.76 -6.80 -30.47
N PHE A 55 -9.32 -5.68 -29.99
CA PHE A 55 -9.94 -5.63 -28.66
C PHE A 55 -11.11 -6.61 -28.56
N ARG A 56 -12.01 -6.62 -29.54
CA ARG A 56 -13.14 -7.57 -29.59
C ARG A 56 -12.66 -9.03 -29.59
N ALA A 57 -11.60 -9.35 -30.32
CA ALA A 57 -11.03 -10.69 -30.32
C ALA A 57 -10.52 -11.12 -28.95
N LEU A 58 -9.83 -10.23 -28.22
CA LEU A 58 -9.36 -10.51 -26.85
C LEU A 58 -10.52 -10.73 -25.88
N TRP A 59 -11.59 -9.94 -25.98
CA TRP A 59 -12.81 -10.11 -25.19
C TRP A 59 -13.48 -11.46 -25.47
N GLN A 60 -13.65 -11.82 -26.73
CA GLN A 60 -14.24 -13.10 -27.11
C GLN A 60 -13.39 -14.29 -26.61
N GLN A 61 -12.06 -14.20 -26.73
CA GLN A 61 -11.15 -15.21 -26.18
C GLN A 61 -11.28 -15.34 -24.66
N GLY A 62 -11.40 -14.22 -23.94
CA GLY A 62 -11.63 -14.21 -22.49
C GLY A 62 -12.93 -14.92 -22.10
N ILE A 63 -14.00 -14.68 -22.85
CA ILE A 63 -15.31 -15.34 -22.68
C ILE A 63 -15.19 -16.85 -22.96
N ASP A 64 -14.67 -17.21 -24.14
CA ASP A 64 -14.55 -18.59 -24.59
C ASP A 64 -13.71 -19.44 -23.63
N ALA A 65 -12.65 -18.88 -23.10
CA ALA A 65 -11.71 -19.61 -22.26
C ALA A 65 -12.22 -19.85 -20.83
N GLN A 66 -13.38 -19.28 -20.47
CA GLN A 66 -14.06 -19.51 -19.19
C GLN A 66 -15.42 -20.23 -19.37
N LYS A 67 -15.71 -20.75 -20.56
CA LYS A 67 -16.91 -21.57 -20.82
C LYS A 67 -17.00 -22.74 -19.84
N GLY A 68 -18.19 -22.92 -19.27
CA GLY A 68 -18.47 -23.95 -18.26
C GLY A 68 -17.96 -23.63 -16.86
N MET A 69 -17.42 -22.43 -16.61
CA MET A 69 -17.09 -21.93 -15.27
C MET A 69 -18.21 -21.01 -14.77
N ARG A 70 -18.36 -20.90 -13.44
CA ARG A 70 -19.28 -19.93 -12.83
C ARG A 70 -18.58 -18.59 -12.74
N VAL A 71 -19.04 -17.61 -13.51
CA VAL A 71 -18.40 -16.29 -13.64
C VAL A 71 -19.42 -15.18 -13.41
N VAL A 72 -19.05 -14.18 -12.61
CA VAL A 72 -19.67 -12.85 -12.62
C VAL A 72 -18.82 -11.97 -13.53
N TRP A 73 -19.39 -11.55 -14.66
CA TRP A 73 -18.66 -10.91 -15.74
C TRP A 73 -18.46 -9.43 -15.48
N ASN A 74 -17.26 -9.08 -15.00
CA ASN A 74 -16.82 -7.69 -14.97
C ASN A 74 -16.69 -7.13 -16.40
N ILE A 75 -17.42 -6.06 -16.68
CA ILE A 75 -17.40 -5.28 -17.93
C ILE A 75 -17.00 -3.84 -17.64
N GLY A 76 -16.27 -3.25 -18.57
CA GLY A 76 -15.67 -1.94 -18.40
C GLY A 76 -14.61 -1.65 -19.44
N PHE A 77 -14.08 -0.43 -19.38
CA PHE A 77 -12.95 -0.04 -20.21
C PHE A 77 -12.07 0.97 -19.50
N ARG A 78 -10.78 0.65 -19.41
CA ARG A 78 -9.72 1.49 -18.84
C ARG A 78 -8.49 1.43 -19.75
N GLY A 79 -7.47 2.21 -19.42
CA GLY A 79 -6.18 2.14 -20.10
C GLY A 79 -5.47 0.82 -19.84
N GLN A 80 -4.22 0.72 -20.30
CA GLN A 80 -3.41 -0.47 -20.01
C GLN A 80 -2.93 -0.43 -18.55
N GLY A 81 -3.72 -1.01 -17.65
CA GLY A 81 -3.45 -1.14 -16.22
C GLY A 81 -4.34 -0.22 -15.37
N ASP A 82 -3.81 0.26 -14.24
CA ASP A 82 -4.52 1.15 -13.33
C ASP A 82 -4.43 2.64 -13.71
N ARG A 83 -4.78 2.93 -14.96
CA ARG A 83 -4.77 4.29 -15.49
C ARG A 83 -5.89 4.51 -16.53
N PRO A 84 -6.35 5.75 -16.71
CA PRO A 84 -7.33 6.07 -17.74
C PRO A 84 -6.81 5.83 -19.16
N PHE A 85 -7.69 5.41 -20.07
CA PHE A 85 -7.31 5.17 -21.47
C PHE A 85 -6.98 6.47 -22.23
N TRP A 86 -7.50 7.62 -21.78
CA TRP A 86 -7.29 8.91 -22.43
C TRP A 86 -5.91 9.53 -22.15
N GLU A 87 -5.11 8.95 -21.24
CA GLU A 87 -3.69 9.30 -21.14
C GLU A 87 -2.92 8.95 -22.42
N ASP A 88 -3.32 7.88 -23.12
CA ASP A 88 -2.70 7.45 -24.39
C ASP A 88 -3.46 7.94 -25.64
N ASP A 89 -4.66 8.49 -25.44
CA ASP A 89 -5.55 8.90 -26.51
C ASP A 89 -6.14 10.30 -26.25
N PRO A 90 -5.43 11.36 -26.70
CA PRO A 90 -5.82 12.75 -26.42
C PRO A 90 -7.12 13.17 -27.11
N ARG A 91 -7.71 12.35 -28.00
CA ARG A 91 -9.01 12.65 -28.62
C ARG A 91 -10.15 12.70 -27.60
N TYR A 92 -9.98 12.05 -26.45
CA TYR A 92 -10.95 11.97 -25.36
C TYR A 92 -10.65 13.02 -24.30
N ASP A 93 -10.70 14.28 -24.73
CA ASP A 93 -10.37 15.49 -23.95
C ASP A 93 -11.48 15.97 -23.01
N THR A 94 -12.73 15.49 -23.16
CA THR A 94 -13.87 15.87 -22.31
C THR A 94 -14.50 14.68 -21.59
N PRO A 95 -15.10 14.90 -20.39
CA PRO A 95 -15.86 13.85 -19.68
C PRO A 95 -16.94 13.19 -20.54
N ALA A 96 -17.66 13.97 -21.35
CA ALA A 96 -18.70 13.45 -22.24
C ALA A 96 -18.14 12.48 -23.30
N LYS A 97 -17.02 12.81 -23.95
CA LYS A 97 -16.38 11.91 -24.92
C LYS A 97 -15.86 10.63 -24.25
N ARG A 98 -15.24 10.76 -23.07
CA ARG A 98 -14.72 9.64 -22.28
C ARG A 98 -15.84 8.69 -21.90
N GLY A 99 -16.91 9.23 -21.32
CA GLY A 99 -18.07 8.46 -20.89
C GLY A 99 -18.84 7.82 -22.04
N ALA A 100 -18.98 8.50 -23.18
CA ALA A 100 -19.61 7.95 -24.37
C ALA A 100 -18.87 6.71 -24.92
N LEU A 101 -17.53 6.75 -24.96
CA LEU A 101 -16.76 5.57 -25.36
C LEU A 101 -16.93 4.44 -24.37
N ILE A 102 -16.69 4.68 -23.07
CA ILE A 102 -16.82 3.66 -22.03
C ILE A 102 -18.20 3.00 -22.10
N SER A 103 -19.27 3.79 -22.20
CA SER A 103 -20.65 3.29 -22.28
C SER A 103 -20.87 2.42 -23.52
N SER A 104 -20.37 2.84 -24.68
CA SER A 104 -20.46 2.05 -25.92
C SER A 104 -19.73 0.71 -25.80
N LEU A 105 -18.55 0.69 -25.19
CA LEU A 105 -17.76 -0.53 -25.02
C LEU A 105 -18.35 -1.48 -23.98
N ILE A 106 -18.89 -0.94 -22.88
CA ILE A 106 -19.64 -1.71 -21.88
C ILE A 106 -20.82 -2.42 -22.54
N ARG A 107 -21.60 -1.72 -23.38
CA ARG A 107 -22.72 -2.35 -24.12
C ARG A 107 -22.25 -3.46 -25.07
N GLN A 108 -21.18 -3.23 -25.83
CA GLN A 108 -20.62 -4.27 -26.69
C GLN A 108 -20.16 -5.50 -25.92
N GLN A 109 -19.47 -5.32 -24.79
CA GLN A 109 -19.02 -6.42 -23.93
C GLN A 109 -20.20 -7.17 -23.32
N TYR A 110 -21.22 -6.43 -22.85
CA TYR A 110 -22.46 -7.00 -22.34
C TYR A 110 -23.16 -7.87 -23.39
N ASP A 111 -23.30 -7.38 -24.63
CA ASP A 111 -23.92 -8.13 -25.72
C ASP A 111 -23.14 -9.41 -26.05
N LEU A 112 -21.80 -9.36 -26.07
CA LEU A 112 -20.96 -10.54 -26.28
C LEU A 112 -21.17 -11.60 -25.19
N VAL A 113 -21.23 -11.17 -23.92
CA VAL A 113 -21.49 -12.07 -22.78
C VAL A 113 -22.87 -12.69 -22.90
N LYS A 114 -23.92 -11.88 -23.11
CA LYS A 114 -25.31 -12.35 -23.20
C LYS A 114 -25.59 -13.22 -24.43
N GLN A 115 -24.86 -13.02 -25.52
CA GLN A 115 -24.90 -13.93 -26.69
C GLN A 115 -24.31 -15.31 -26.35
N SER A 116 -23.29 -15.37 -25.51
CA SER A 116 -22.71 -16.64 -25.06
C SER A 116 -23.54 -17.32 -23.96
N ASP A 117 -24.13 -16.53 -23.07
CA ASP A 117 -24.96 -16.99 -21.95
C ASP A 117 -25.98 -15.89 -21.58
N PRO A 118 -27.26 -16.03 -21.99
CA PRO A 118 -28.29 -15.03 -21.73
C PRO A 118 -28.54 -14.76 -20.23
N ASP A 119 -28.27 -15.74 -19.37
CA ASP A 119 -28.49 -15.65 -17.92
C ASP A 119 -27.25 -15.16 -17.16
N ALA A 120 -26.16 -14.84 -17.88
CA ALA A 120 -24.93 -14.37 -17.28
C ALA A 120 -25.12 -13.09 -16.45
N VAL A 121 -24.54 -13.07 -15.26
CA VAL A 121 -24.51 -11.90 -14.38
C VAL A 121 -23.34 -11.01 -14.77
N CYS A 122 -23.60 -9.73 -15.00
CA CYS A 122 -22.57 -8.74 -15.34
C CYS A 122 -22.42 -7.70 -14.20
N CYS A 123 -21.20 -7.20 -14.00
CA CYS A 123 -20.92 -6.15 -13.05
C CYS A 123 -19.97 -5.10 -13.65
N THR A 124 -19.96 -3.89 -13.12
CA THR A 124 -19.01 -2.85 -13.53
C THR A 124 -18.47 -2.09 -12.32
N ASN A 125 -17.19 -1.75 -12.35
CA ASN A 125 -16.52 -1.07 -11.24
C ASN A 125 -16.56 0.43 -11.42
N LEU A 126 -17.19 1.12 -10.49
CA LEU A 126 -17.15 2.57 -10.33
C LEU A 126 -15.91 2.93 -9.50
N TYR A 127 -14.72 2.70 -10.06
CA TYR A 127 -13.44 2.86 -9.39
C TYR A 127 -12.59 3.96 -10.04
N GLY A 128 -11.87 4.72 -9.21
CA GLY A 128 -10.98 5.79 -9.68
C GLY A 128 -11.73 6.81 -10.54
N GLU A 129 -11.18 7.08 -11.72
CA GLU A 129 -11.72 8.05 -12.68
C GLU A 129 -13.14 7.72 -13.19
N VAL A 130 -13.53 6.45 -13.18
CA VAL A 130 -14.85 5.99 -13.65
C VAL A 130 -15.95 6.46 -12.71
N MET A 131 -15.66 6.54 -11.41
CA MET A 131 -16.59 7.04 -10.39
C MET A 131 -17.04 8.48 -10.68
N ASP A 132 -16.08 9.34 -11.05
CA ASP A 132 -16.35 10.75 -11.35
C ASP A 132 -17.20 10.89 -12.62
N LEU A 133 -16.90 10.12 -13.67
CA LEU A 133 -17.70 10.10 -14.90
C LEU A 133 -19.14 9.64 -14.63
N TYR A 134 -19.33 8.63 -13.78
CA TYR A 134 -20.65 8.17 -13.37
C TYR A 134 -21.43 9.27 -12.64
N ARG A 135 -20.81 9.94 -11.66
CA ARG A 135 -21.44 11.02 -10.90
C ARG A 135 -21.79 12.24 -11.75
N GLN A 136 -21.02 12.50 -12.80
CA GLN A 136 -21.32 13.53 -13.80
C GLN A 136 -22.43 13.15 -14.78
N GLY A 137 -23.00 11.94 -14.67
CA GLY A 137 -24.03 11.45 -15.61
C GLY A 137 -23.49 11.14 -17.00
N CYS A 138 -22.18 10.93 -17.15
CA CYS A 138 -21.55 10.66 -18.44
C CYS A 138 -21.57 9.17 -18.83
N LEU A 139 -21.97 8.28 -17.93
CA LEU A 139 -22.02 6.84 -18.16
C LEU A 139 -23.46 6.35 -18.31
N ASP A 140 -23.67 5.55 -19.34
CA ASP A 140 -24.92 4.88 -19.66
C ASP A 140 -24.69 3.36 -19.58
N LEU A 141 -25.20 2.76 -18.50
CA LEU A 141 -24.95 1.37 -18.12
C LEU A 141 -26.21 0.51 -18.36
N PRO A 142 -26.08 -0.77 -18.77
CA PRO A 142 -27.22 -1.68 -18.84
C PRO A 142 -27.93 -1.82 -17.49
N ALA A 143 -29.25 -2.00 -17.51
CA ALA A 143 -30.10 -1.89 -16.32
C ALA A 143 -29.90 -3.01 -15.29
N ASP A 144 -29.49 -4.22 -15.72
CA ASP A 144 -29.29 -5.41 -14.87
C ASP A 144 -27.83 -5.59 -14.42
N VAL A 145 -26.94 -4.63 -14.73
CA VAL A 145 -25.53 -4.70 -14.34
C VAL A 145 -25.36 -4.27 -12.89
N ILE A 146 -24.65 -5.09 -12.11
CA ILE A 146 -24.29 -4.76 -10.72
C ILE A 146 -23.28 -3.60 -10.74
N LYS A 147 -23.62 -2.49 -10.07
CA LYS A 147 -22.71 -1.35 -9.90
C LYS A 147 -21.85 -1.56 -8.65
N ILE A 148 -20.54 -1.72 -8.84
CA ILE A 148 -19.60 -1.97 -7.74
C ILE A 148 -18.97 -0.63 -7.32
N TRP A 149 -19.23 -0.23 -6.09
CA TRP A 149 -18.70 0.99 -5.46
C TRP A 149 -17.44 0.66 -4.69
N ALA A 150 -16.46 1.56 -4.68
CA ALA A 150 -15.19 1.31 -4.03
C ALA A 150 -14.86 2.32 -2.96
N ASP A 151 -14.13 1.87 -1.93
CA ASP A 151 -13.53 2.76 -0.96
C ASP A 151 -12.28 3.44 -1.54
N ASN A 152 -11.72 4.37 -0.78
CA ASN A 152 -10.53 5.12 -1.17
C ASN A 152 -9.21 4.36 -0.98
N GLY A 153 -9.26 3.11 -0.53
CA GLY A 153 -8.11 2.29 -0.17
C GLY A 153 -7.73 2.37 1.32
N TYR A 154 -8.35 3.30 2.05
CA TYR A 154 -8.19 3.52 3.48
C TYR A 154 -9.46 3.13 4.26
N GLY A 155 -10.45 2.51 3.60
CA GLY A 155 -11.69 2.05 4.21
C GLY A 155 -12.83 3.06 4.20
N ARG A 156 -12.64 4.28 3.67
CA ARG A 156 -13.71 5.27 3.51
C ARG A 156 -14.39 5.13 2.15
N MET A 157 -15.72 5.08 2.09
CA MET A 157 -16.49 4.98 0.84
C MET A 157 -16.55 6.31 0.07
N VAL A 158 -15.39 6.74 -0.41
CA VAL A 158 -15.19 7.90 -1.30
C VAL A 158 -14.17 7.55 -2.38
N SER A 159 -14.13 8.30 -3.48
CA SER A 159 -13.16 8.13 -4.55
C SER A 159 -11.72 8.18 -4.03
N ARG A 160 -10.87 7.27 -4.50
CA ARG A 160 -9.44 7.25 -4.16
C ARG A 160 -8.67 8.47 -4.66
N ARG A 161 -7.55 8.73 -3.98
CA ARG A 161 -6.53 9.71 -4.41
C ARG A 161 -5.79 9.23 -5.67
N GLN A 162 -5.42 10.18 -6.52
CA GLN A 162 -4.62 9.98 -7.73
C GLN A 162 -3.46 11.00 -7.74
N GLY A 163 -2.31 10.58 -7.21
CA GLY A 163 -1.17 11.47 -7.01
C GLY A 163 -1.50 12.59 -6.04
N ASN A 164 -1.46 13.83 -6.50
CA ASN A 164 -1.75 15.01 -5.68
C ASN A 164 -3.25 15.35 -5.62
N ASP A 165 -4.08 14.75 -6.47
CA ASP A 165 -5.52 14.98 -6.50
C ASP A 165 -6.27 14.03 -5.55
N ASN A 166 -7.13 14.58 -4.70
CA ASN A 166 -7.91 13.83 -3.69
C ASN A 166 -9.36 14.32 -3.67
N PRO A 167 -10.18 13.96 -4.67
CA PRO A 167 -11.50 14.56 -4.86
C PRO A 167 -12.56 14.11 -3.85
N ARG A 168 -12.34 12.96 -3.18
CA ARG A 168 -13.22 12.39 -2.13
C ARG A 168 -14.72 12.37 -2.49
N VAL A 169 -15.05 12.08 -3.75
CA VAL A 169 -16.42 11.97 -4.24
C VAL A 169 -17.13 10.80 -3.55
N PRO A 170 -18.33 10.97 -2.98
CA PRO A 170 -19.04 9.89 -2.29
C PRO A 170 -19.22 8.64 -3.16
N ALA A 171 -18.84 7.47 -2.66
CA ALA A 171 -18.85 6.20 -3.37
C ALA A 171 -19.86 5.21 -2.76
N LEU A 172 -21.12 5.62 -2.71
CA LEU A 172 -22.24 4.79 -2.26
C LEU A 172 -23.43 4.89 -3.22
N PRO A 173 -24.30 3.86 -3.28
CA PRO A 173 -25.55 3.94 -4.02
C PRO A 173 -26.38 5.18 -3.62
N PRO A 174 -26.99 5.88 -4.60
CA PRO A 174 -28.01 6.87 -4.31
C PRO A 174 -29.14 6.26 -3.48
N GLU A 175 -29.74 7.07 -2.61
CA GLU A 175 -30.86 6.61 -1.80
C GLU A 175 -32.06 6.28 -2.71
N GLY A 176 -32.62 5.08 -2.54
CA GLY A 176 -33.73 4.60 -3.37
C GLY A 176 -33.35 4.15 -4.78
N ASP A 177 -32.05 4.05 -5.12
CA ASP A 177 -31.64 3.28 -6.31
C ASP A 177 -31.93 1.79 -6.05
N GLY A 178 -32.91 1.25 -6.77
CA GLY A 178 -33.33 -0.15 -6.64
C GLY A 178 -32.56 -1.11 -7.55
N GLY A 179 -31.48 -0.65 -8.17
CA GLY A 179 -30.58 -1.49 -8.96
C GLY A 179 -29.71 -2.40 -8.09
N ALA A 180 -29.01 -3.33 -8.74
CA ALA A 180 -28.07 -4.21 -8.04
C ALA A 180 -26.76 -3.48 -7.72
N HIS A 181 -26.27 -3.63 -6.50
CA HIS A 181 -25.14 -2.89 -5.98
C HIS A 181 -24.15 -3.77 -5.22
N GLY A 182 -22.87 -3.43 -5.35
CA GLY A 182 -21.79 -4.13 -4.67
C GLY A 182 -20.70 -3.23 -4.15
N VAL A 183 -19.75 -3.81 -3.41
CA VAL A 183 -18.61 -3.12 -2.83
C VAL A 183 -17.30 -3.79 -3.29
N TYR A 184 -16.34 -2.98 -3.72
CA TYR A 184 -14.93 -3.33 -3.81
C TYR A 184 -14.18 -2.61 -2.68
N TYR A 185 -13.85 -3.36 -1.63
CA TYR A 185 -13.29 -2.79 -0.39
C TYR A 185 -11.82 -3.17 -0.23
N HIS A 186 -11.03 -2.34 0.45
CA HIS A 186 -9.62 -2.61 0.70
C HIS A 186 -9.34 -2.92 2.18
N ALA A 187 -8.98 -4.18 2.46
CA ALA A 187 -8.27 -4.55 3.68
C ALA A 187 -6.75 -4.26 3.54
N SER A 188 -6.27 -4.24 2.29
CA SER A 188 -4.91 -3.89 1.90
C SER A 188 -4.94 -3.01 0.66
N PHE A 189 -4.01 -2.07 0.57
CA PHE A 189 -3.93 -1.16 -0.56
C PHE A 189 -2.49 -0.73 -0.87
N TYR A 190 -2.28 -0.34 -2.13
CA TYR A 190 -1.00 0.12 -2.65
C TYR A 190 -1.17 1.42 -3.43
N ASP A 191 -0.49 2.47 -2.99
CA ASP A 191 -0.65 3.82 -3.54
C ASP A 191 0.63 4.63 -3.67
N LEU A 192 1.80 4.06 -3.31
CA LEU A 192 3.10 4.73 -3.30
C LEU A 192 3.17 5.92 -2.31
N GLN A 193 2.20 6.03 -1.39
CA GLN A 193 2.04 7.19 -0.51
C GLN A 193 1.95 6.72 0.94
N ALA A 194 0.75 6.43 1.44
CA ALA A 194 0.50 6.16 2.86
C ALA A 194 -0.27 4.86 3.14
N ALA A 195 -0.58 4.06 2.13
CA ALA A 195 -1.40 2.86 2.31
C ALA A 195 -0.69 1.75 3.11
N SER A 196 -1.48 0.77 3.55
CA SER A 196 -0.99 -0.44 4.21
C SER A 196 -1.05 -1.65 3.29
N HIS A 197 0.10 -2.26 3.03
CA HIS A 197 0.24 -3.46 2.23
C HIS A 197 0.63 -4.69 3.08
N ILE A 198 1.75 -4.60 3.80
CA ILE A 198 2.31 -5.70 4.60
C ILE A 198 1.92 -5.64 6.08
N THR A 199 1.24 -4.58 6.50
CA THR A 199 0.60 -4.43 7.81
C THR A 199 -0.91 -4.26 7.65
N MET A 200 -1.68 -4.49 8.71
CA MET A 200 -3.13 -4.31 8.68
C MET A 200 -3.51 -2.85 8.42
N LEU A 201 -4.73 -2.64 7.91
CA LEU A 201 -5.34 -1.32 7.80
C LEU A 201 -5.18 -0.53 9.12
N PRO A 202 -4.56 0.66 9.11
CA PRO A 202 -4.35 1.46 10.33
C PRO A 202 -5.65 2.07 10.87
N ASN A 203 -6.69 2.17 10.05
CA ASN A 203 -7.97 2.71 10.46
C ASN A 203 -8.74 1.77 11.39
N SER A 204 -9.60 2.36 12.23
CA SER A 204 -10.31 1.60 13.26
C SER A 204 -11.31 0.62 12.67
N ALA A 205 -11.51 -0.51 13.35
CA ALA A 205 -12.59 -1.44 13.04
C ALA A 205 -13.99 -0.79 13.13
N GLY A 206 -14.12 0.28 13.92
CA GLY A 206 -15.34 1.10 14.00
C GLY A 206 -15.65 1.78 12.66
N LEU A 207 -14.66 2.51 12.10
CA LEU A 207 -14.79 3.15 10.79
C LEU A 207 -15.20 2.14 9.71
N VAL A 208 -14.52 0.98 9.66
CA VAL A 208 -14.85 -0.08 8.69
C VAL A 208 -16.29 -0.57 8.85
N CYS A 209 -16.72 -0.84 10.08
CA CYS A 209 -18.09 -1.25 10.36
C CYS A 209 -19.10 -0.18 9.92
N ASP A 210 -18.87 1.08 10.25
CA ASP A 210 -19.80 2.16 9.97
C ASP A 210 -19.95 2.40 8.47
N GLU A 211 -18.86 2.37 7.71
CA GLU A 211 -18.86 2.55 6.25
C GLU A 211 -19.54 1.37 5.53
N LEU A 212 -19.25 0.14 5.94
CA LEU A 212 -19.87 -1.04 5.33
C LEU A 212 -21.34 -1.23 5.73
N LYS A 213 -21.73 -0.87 6.96
CA LYS A 213 -23.15 -0.83 7.36
C LYS A 213 -23.91 0.22 6.56
N GLN A 214 -23.31 1.38 6.31
CA GLN A 214 -23.89 2.38 5.41
C GLN A 214 -24.05 1.83 3.99
N ALA A 215 -23.06 1.09 3.48
CA ALA A 215 -23.17 0.44 2.17
C ALA A 215 -24.35 -0.56 2.11
N LEU A 216 -24.49 -1.42 3.13
CA LEU A 216 -25.63 -2.34 3.25
C LEU A 216 -26.98 -1.58 3.35
N ALA A 217 -27.05 -0.53 4.17
CA ALA A 217 -28.25 0.29 4.29
C ALA A 217 -28.64 1.00 2.97
N ARG A 218 -27.68 1.18 2.06
CA ARG A 218 -27.87 1.70 0.70
C ARG A 218 -28.12 0.60 -0.34
N GLY A 219 -28.32 -0.65 0.07
CA GLY A 219 -28.63 -1.77 -0.81
C GLY A 219 -27.43 -2.39 -1.51
N ALA A 220 -26.18 -2.11 -1.09
CA ALA A 220 -24.99 -2.73 -1.66
C ALA A 220 -24.76 -4.16 -1.11
N GLU A 221 -25.69 -5.07 -1.41
CA GLU A 221 -25.77 -6.43 -0.86
C GLU A 221 -25.63 -7.55 -1.91
N ASP A 222 -25.41 -7.23 -3.19
CA ASP A 222 -25.37 -8.23 -4.26
C ASP A 222 -23.97 -8.79 -4.52
N TYR A 223 -22.93 -7.99 -4.25
CA TYR A 223 -21.55 -8.32 -4.61
C TYR A 223 -20.55 -7.67 -3.66
N TRP A 224 -19.78 -8.45 -2.91
CA TRP A 224 -18.63 -7.93 -2.14
C TRP A 224 -17.34 -8.59 -2.58
N LEU A 225 -16.33 -7.78 -2.88
CA LEU A 225 -14.98 -8.22 -3.17
C LEU A 225 -14.00 -7.41 -2.32
N VAL A 226 -13.14 -8.09 -1.56
CA VAL A 226 -12.20 -7.44 -0.65
C VAL A 226 -10.78 -7.63 -1.15
N ASN A 227 -10.11 -6.53 -1.48
CA ASN A 227 -8.68 -6.53 -1.74
C ASN A 227 -7.94 -6.75 -0.41
N CYS A 228 -7.19 -7.84 -0.35
CA CYS A 228 -6.31 -8.14 0.78
C CYS A 228 -4.86 -8.25 0.38
N SER A 229 -4.50 -8.04 -0.89
CA SER A 229 -3.16 -8.34 -1.42
C SER A 229 -2.70 -9.75 -1.02
N ASN A 230 -1.96 -9.87 0.09
CA ASN A 230 -1.67 -11.12 0.79
C ASN A 230 -2.68 -11.36 1.92
N VAL A 231 -3.28 -12.55 2.05
CA VAL A 231 -4.24 -12.82 3.14
C VAL A 231 -3.66 -12.49 4.54
N LYS A 232 -2.38 -12.81 4.79
CA LYS A 232 -1.64 -12.39 5.98
C LYS A 232 -1.02 -11.00 5.74
N PRO A 233 -1.12 -10.05 6.69
CA PRO A 233 -1.63 -10.18 8.06
C PRO A 233 -3.09 -9.75 8.27
N HIS A 234 -3.87 -9.58 7.21
CA HIS A 234 -5.20 -8.93 7.23
C HIS A 234 -6.34 -9.78 7.80
N LEU A 235 -6.06 -10.97 8.34
CA LEU A 235 -7.08 -11.92 8.81
C LEU A 235 -8.10 -11.32 9.80
N PRO A 236 -7.71 -10.53 10.82
CA PRO A 236 -8.70 -9.97 11.75
C PRO A 236 -9.72 -9.06 11.05
N LEU A 237 -9.27 -8.25 10.10
CA LEU A 237 -10.14 -7.35 9.33
C LEU A 237 -11.00 -8.12 8.34
N LEU A 238 -10.43 -9.13 7.66
CA LEU A 238 -11.18 -9.99 6.74
C LEU A 238 -12.29 -10.77 7.46
N ASP A 239 -12.02 -11.26 8.67
CA ASP A 239 -13.00 -11.94 9.52
C ASP A 239 -14.13 -10.98 9.94
N LEU A 240 -13.80 -9.73 10.29
CA LEU A 240 -14.78 -8.68 10.60
C LEU A 240 -15.69 -8.38 9.40
N ILE A 241 -15.11 -8.15 8.23
CA ILE A 241 -15.85 -7.84 6.99
C ILE A 241 -16.72 -9.03 6.58
N ALA A 242 -16.20 -10.26 6.68
CA ALA A 242 -16.97 -11.47 6.40
C ALA A 242 -18.18 -11.60 7.35
N ARG A 243 -18.02 -11.26 8.64
CA ARG A 243 -19.12 -11.27 9.60
C ARG A 243 -20.18 -10.22 9.26
N LEU A 244 -19.77 -8.99 8.93
CA LEU A 244 -20.69 -7.93 8.47
C LEU A 244 -21.51 -8.38 7.27
N TRP A 245 -20.87 -8.99 6.27
CA TRP A 245 -21.57 -9.52 5.10
C TRP A 245 -22.59 -10.61 5.46
N GLN A 246 -22.22 -11.53 6.36
CA GLN A 246 -23.06 -12.68 6.71
C GLN A 246 -24.23 -12.34 7.61
N THR A 247 -24.06 -11.38 8.53
CA THR A 247 -25.06 -11.10 9.58
C THR A 247 -25.67 -9.70 9.47
N GLY A 248 -25.21 -8.86 8.55
CA GLY A 248 -25.58 -7.45 8.44
C GLY A 248 -25.04 -6.56 9.58
N GLU A 249 -24.44 -7.17 10.60
CA GLU A 249 -24.07 -6.52 11.86
C GLU A 249 -22.74 -7.04 12.39
N ALA A 250 -21.93 -6.12 12.91
CA ALA A 250 -20.77 -6.43 13.73
C ALA A 250 -20.58 -5.34 14.79
N GLU A 251 -20.18 -5.77 15.99
CA GLU A 251 -19.77 -4.91 17.08
C GLU A 251 -18.24 -5.10 17.26
N PRO A 252 -17.42 -4.08 16.94
CA PRO A 252 -15.96 -4.22 16.86
C PRO A 252 -15.29 -4.78 18.12
N VAL A 253 -15.77 -4.42 19.32
CA VAL A 253 -15.15 -4.84 20.57
C VAL A 253 -15.39 -6.34 20.77
N GLY A 254 -16.64 -6.79 20.69
CA GLY A 254 -17.03 -8.19 20.79
C GLY A 254 -16.38 -9.04 19.72
N HIS A 255 -16.28 -8.53 18.49
CA HIS A 255 -15.53 -9.19 17.40
C HIS A 255 -14.06 -9.41 17.78
N SER A 256 -13.36 -8.36 18.24
CA SER A 256 -11.95 -8.46 18.62
C SER A 256 -11.71 -9.52 19.70
N VAL A 257 -12.62 -9.64 20.68
CA VAL A 257 -12.56 -10.62 21.75
C VAL A 257 -12.82 -12.02 21.21
N ALA A 258 -13.86 -12.21 20.40
CA ALA A 258 -14.20 -13.50 19.80
C ALA A 258 -13.07 -14.02 18.91
N TYR A 259 -12.54 -13.17 18.01
CA TYR A 259 -11.39 -13.50 17.16
C TYR A 259 -10.19 -13.89 18.02
N ALA A 260 -9.84 -13.07 19.01
CA ALA A 260 -8.68 -13.35 19.86
C ALA A 260 -8.84 -14.66 20.64
N GLN A 261 -10.02 -14.96 21.18
CA GLN A 261 -10.29 -16.22 21.88
C GLN A 261 -10.19 -17.44 20.95
N SER A 262 -10.69 -17.33 19.72
CA SER A 262 -10.64 -18.42 18.73
C SER A 262 -9.22 -18.75 18.26
N TYR A 263 -8.39 -17.72 18.00
CA TYR A 263 -7.05 -17.92 17.43
C TYR A 263 -5.92 -18.01 18.47
N TYR A 264 -6.10 -17.42 19.66
CA TYR A 264 -5.07 -17.34 20.70
C TYR A 264 -5.46 -18.05 22.01
N GLY A 265 -6.70 -18.55 22.10
CA GLY A 265 -7.23 -19.26 23.27
C GLY A 265 -7.92 -18.35 24.29
N ALA A 266 -8.89 -18.92 25.01
CA ALA A 266 -9.76 -18.17 25.93
C ALA A 266 -9.01 -17.40 27.04
N ALA A 267 -7.97 -18.02 27.62
CA ALA A 267 -7.19 -17.42 28.71
C ALA A 267 -6.43 -16.15 28.28
N ALA A 268 -6.01 -16.09 27.01
CA ALA A 268 -5.22 -15.00 26.46
C ALA A 268 -6.05 -14.00 25.63
N GLY A 269 -7.26 -14.38 25.22
CA GLY A 269 -8.08 -13.63 24.26
C GLY A 269 -8.29 -12.17 24.65
N TRP A 270 -8.46 -11.85 25.93
CA TRP A 270 -8.64 -10.47 26.38
C TRP A 270 -7.41 -9.58 26.16
N ALA A 271 -6.22 -10.09 26.44
CA ALA A 271 -4.97 -9.33 26.27
C ALA A 271 -4.65 -9.11 24.78
N VAL A 272 -4.87 -10.13 23.95
CA VAL A 272 -4.68 -10.02 22.50
C VAL A 272 -5.74 -9.11 21.87
N ALA A 273 -7.00 -9.21 22.28
CA ALA A 273 -8.06 -8.32 21.83
C ALA A 273 -7.78 -6.86 22.18
N LYS A 274 -7.18 -6.61 23.34
CA LYS A 274 -6.72 -5.27 23.72
C LYS A 274 -5.71 -4.72 22.71
N CYS A 275 -4.68 -5.51 22.36
CA CYS A 275 -3.70 -5.13 21.34
C CYS A 275 -4.35 -4.87 19.98
N LEU A 276 -5.27 -5.74 19.54
CA LEU A 276 -6.01 -5.57 18.28
C LEU A 276 -6.76 -4.23 18.22
N ARG A 277 -7.44 -3.85 19.31
CA ARG A 277 -8.18 -2.58 19.37
C ARG A 277 -7.27 -1.36 19.45
N HIS A 278 -6.14 -1.48 20.14
CA HIS A 278 -5.18 -0.38 20.29
C HIS A 278 -4.33 -0.15 19.04
N TYR A 279 -4.25 -1.12 18.13
CA TYR A 279 -3.51 -1.01 16.87
C TYR A 279 -3.82 0.30 16.12
N ALA A 280 -5.10 0.58 15.88
CA ALA A 280 -5.52 1.79 15.17
C ALA A 280 -5.24 3.07 15.98
N GLY A 281 -5.34 3.00 17.30
CA GLY A 281 -5.02 4.13 18.19
C GLY A 281 -3.53 4.48 18.23
N ALA A 282 -2.65 3.55 17.86
CA ALA A 282 -1.22 3.81 17.75
C ALA A 282 -0.84 4.46 16.41
N ALA A 283 -1.71 4.38 15.39
CA ALA A 283 -1.42 4.84 14.05
C ALA A 283 -1.29 6.37 13.98
N LEU A 284 -0.31 6.84 13.20
CA LEU A 284 -0.13 8.26 12.95
C LEU A 284 -1.21 8.78 12.01
N ALA A 285 -1.97 9.80 12.42
CA ALA A 285 -2.79 10.59 11.52
C ALA A 285 -1.91 11.57 10.73
N TYR A 286 -1.86 11.42 9.40
CA TYR A 286 -1.05 12.28 8.53
C TYR A 286 -1.84 13.49 7.99
N GLY A 287 -3.16 13.39 7.91
CA GLY A 287 -4.06 14.38 7.33
C GLY A 287 -5.26 14.73 8.23
N PRO A 288 -6.17 15.59 7.75
CA PRO A 288 -7.30 16.10 8.53
C PRO A 288 -8.51 15.15 8.60
N HIS A 289 -8.59 14.14 7.73
CA HIS A 289 -9.71 13.22 7.71
C HIS A 289 -9.49 12.04 8.66
N GLU A 290 -10.58 11.48 9.18
CA GLU A 290 -10.56 10.34 10.09
C GLU A 290 -9.82 9.12 9.51
N ASP A 291 -9.90 8.94 8.20
CA ASP A 291 -9.26 7.86 7.45
C ASP A 291 -7.81 8.14 7.02
N ASP A 292 -7.28 9.34 7.28
CA ASP A 292 -5.91 9.75 6.94
C ASP A 292 -4.87 9.18 7.95
N HIS A 293 -4.90 7.86 8.21
CA HIS A 293 -3.91 7.17 9.03
C HIS A 293 -2.83 6.49 8.17
N ALA A 294 -1.57 6.63 8.62
CA ALA A 294 -0.39 6.17 7.92
C ALA A 294 -0.16 4.67 8.09
N GLY A 295 -0.16 3.94 6.97
CA GLY A 295 0.31 2.56 6.85
C GLY A 295 1.80 2.45 6.56
N ASP A 296 2.28 1.23 6.30
CA ASP A 296 3.70 0.95 6.07
C ASP A 296 4.34 1.75 4.93
N GLN A 297 3.58 2.09 3.88
CA GLN A 297 4.10 2.86 2.75
C GLN A 297 4.50 4.29 3.15
N PHE A 298 3.82 4.90 4.13
CA PHE A 298 4.14 6.25 4.59
C PHE A 298 5.56 6.34 5.15
N TYR A 299 5.99 5.31 5.88
CA TYR A 299 7.30 5.29 6.52
C TYR A 299 8.43 4.83 5.59
N ASN A 300 8.11 4.42 4.35
CA ASN A 300 9.10 3.94 3.38
C ASN A 300 9.13 4.81 2.12
N HIS A 301 7.99 5.14 1.50
CA HIS A 301 7.92 5.99 0.31
C HIS A 301 8.24 7.45 0.60
N VAL A 302 7.68 8.06 1.65
CA VAL A 302 7.95 9.48 1.95
C VAL A 302 9.44 9.75 2.25
N PRO A 303 10.15 8.94 3.06
CA PRO A 303 11.60 9.12 3.23
C PRO A 303 12.39 8.96 1.92
N ARG A 304 11.99 8.02 1.04
CA ARG A 304 12.60 7.89 -0.29
C ARG A 304 12.38 9.13 -1.15
N MET A 305 11.17 9.71 -1.13
CA MET A 305 10.86 10.97 -1.84
C MET A 305 11.73 12.13 -1.32
N LEU A 306 11.87 12.25 0.01
CA LEU A 306 12.71 13.27 0.64
C LEU A 306 14.19 13.13 0.26
N ILE A 307 14.76 11.92 0.39
CA ILE A 307 16.15 11.62 0.01
C ILE A 307 16.40 11.95 -1.46
N THR A 308 15.49 11.49 -2.33
CA THR A 308 15.63 11.68 -3.78
C THR A 308 15.64 13.16 -4.14
N GLN A 309 14.69 13.94 -3.60
CA GLN A 309 14.65 15.38 -3.86
C GLN A 309 15.89 16.09 -3.29
N PHE A 310 16.36 15.69 -2.10
CA PHE A 310 17.54 16.31 -1.49
C PHE A 310 18.81 16.12 -2.33
N ILE A 311 19.02 14.91 -2.87
CA ILE A 311 20.16 14.60 -3.73
C ILE A 311 20.03 15.27 -5.10
N ALA A 312 18.82 15.28 -5.70
CA ALA A 312 18.59 15.85 -7.02
C ALA A 312 18.60 17.39 -7.04
N GLY A 313 18.15 18.03 -5.95
CA GLY A 313 18.04 19.48 -5.84
C GLY A 313 17.39 19.92 -4.54
N ARG A 314 18.21 20.13 -3.49
CA ARG A 314 17.77 20.50 -2.13
C ARG A 314 17.20 21.92 -1.98
N ASP A 315 17.30 22.75 -3.01
CA ASP A 315 16.80 24.13 -3.05
C ASP A 315 15.32 24.22 -3.45
N ARG A 316 14.72 23.11 -3.89
CA ARG A 316 13.34 23.03 -4.38
C ARG A 316 12.52 22.03 -3.58
N PRO A 317 11.20 22.24 -3.45
CA PRO A 317 10.32 21.27 -2.80
C PRO A 317 10.23 19.97 -3.60
N ALA A 318 9.90 18.88 -2.91
CA ALA A 318 9.54 17.63 -3.54
C ALA A 318 8.09 17.72 -4.05
N GLU A 319 7.92 17.76 -5.37
CA GLU A 319 6.58 17.79 -5.99
C GLU A 319 5.79 16.51 -5.74
N SER A 320 6.48 15.38 -5.53
CA SER A 320 5.90 14.10 -5.12
C SER A 320 5.34 14.10 -3.69
N LEU A 321 5.59 15.14 -2.87
CA LEU A 321 5.04 15.27 -1.51
C LEU A 321 3.90 16.28 -1.39
N ARG A 322 3.45 16.88 -2.50
CA ARG A 322 2.36 17.87 -2.48
C ARG A 322 1.04 17.28 -2.00
N TRP A 323 0.81 15.99 -2.20
CA TRP A 323 -0.35 15.28 -1.69
C TRP A 323 -0.44 15.30 -0.16
N LEU A 324 0.71 15.43 0.51
CA LEU A 324 0.88 15.37 1.96
C LEU A 324 0.93 16.77 2.58
N CYS A 325 1.72 17.68 2.01
CA CYS A 325 1.79 19.07 2.46
C CYS A 325 2.12 20.08 1.34
N GLY A 326 1.51 21.26 1.40
CA GLY A 326 1.69 22.34 0.42
C GLY A 326 2.92 23.24 0.67
N LEU A 327 3.92 22.76 1.41
CA LEU A 327 5.05 23.60 1.84
C LEU A 327 5.99 23.97 0.67
N PRO A 328 6.54 25.19 0.63
CA PRO A 328 7.27 25.71 -0.54
C PRO A 328 8.74 25.27 -0.65
N ALA A 329 9.30 24.68 0.39
CA ALA A 329 10.72 24.29 0.45
C ALA A 329 10.88 22.88 1.00
N LEU A 330 11.89 22.14 0.52
CA LEU A 330 12.18 20.79 0.99
C LEU A 330 12.52 20.74 2.47
N SER A 331 13.24 21.73 3.00
CA SER A 331 13.55 21.83 4.42
C SER A 331 12.29 21.93 5.28
N ALA A 332 11.30 22.70 4.83
CA ALA A 332 10.00 22.80 5.50
C ALA A 332 9.23 21.48 5.42
N GLN A 333 9.24 20.80 4.27
CA GLN A 333 8.62 19.47 4.10
C GLN A 333 9.28 18.43 5.02
N ALA A 334 10.62 18.41 5.09
CA ALA A 334 11.37 17.50 5.96
C ALA A 334 11.09 17.76 7.44
N ASN A 335 11.01 19.02 7.89
CA ASN A 335 10.65 19.36 9.27
C ASN A 335 9.23 18.92 9.62
N TRP A 336 8.27 19.17 8.72
CA TRP A 336 6.88 18.76 8.91
C TRP A 336 6.73 17.24 9.01
N CYS A 337 7.53 16.49 8.25
CA CYS A 337 7.59 15.03 8.34
C CYS A 337 8.27 14.59 9.64
N ALA A 338 9.36 15.25 10.05
CA ALA A 338 10.07 14.95 11.29
C ALA A 338 9.15 15.01 12.52
N ASP A 339 8.32 16.06 12.63
CA ASP A 339 7.37 16.21 13.74
C ASP A 339 6.40 15.03 13.85
N ARG A 340 5.92 14.55 12.68
CA ARG A 340 5.02 13.40 12.58
C ARG A 340 5.70 12.08 12.91
N TYR A 341 6.91 11.86 12.39
CA TYR A 341 7.66 10.65 12.71
C TYR A 341 8.07 10.61 14.19
N ALA A 342 8.40 11.75 14.80
CA ALA A 342 8.65 11.84 16.24
C ALA A 342 7.42 11.47 17.07
N ALA A 343 6.23 11.97 16.69
CA ALA A 343 4.97 11.56 17.32
C ALA A 343 4.69 10.05 17.13
N ALA A 344 4.96 9.52 15.93
CA ALA A 344 4.82 8.10 15.64
C ALA A 344 5.78 7.25 16.49
N CYS A 345 7.04 7.64 16.65
CA CYS A 345 8.00 6.94 17.52
C CYS A 345 7.47 6.83 18.95
N ALA A 346 6.97 7.93 19.52
CA ALA A 346 6.42 7.92 20.88
C ALA A 346 5.18 7.03 21.01
N SER A 347 4.29 7.06 20.01
CA SER A 347 3.09 6.23 19.97
C SER A 347 3.42 4.74 19.86
N TYR A 348 4.27 4.37 18.89
CA TYR A 348 4.61 2.98 18.64
C TYR A 348 5.53 2.38 19.70
N ASP A 349 6.35 3.16 20.42
CA ASP A 349 7.08 2.66 21.59
C ASP A 349 6.11 2.15 22.66
N GLY A 350 5.05 2.91 22.96
CA GLY A 350 4.01 2.50 23.90
C GLY A 350 3.28 1.24 23.44
N TYR A 351 2.88 1.21 22.17
CA TYR A 351 2.18 0.06 21.59
C TYR A 351 3.06 -1.20 21.51
N LEU A 352 4.35 -1.04 21.17
CA LEU A 352 5.31 -2.12 21.15
C LEU A 352 5.48 -2.73 22.54
N ARG A 353 5.67 -1.90 23.58
CA ARG A 353 5.78 -2.39 24.97
C ARG A 353 4.53 -3.16 25.41
N GLU A 354 3.33 -2.72 25.02
CA GLU A 354 2.08 -3.46 25.29
C GLU A 354 2.06 -4.81 24.58
N CYS A 355 2.48 -4.86 23.31
CA CYS A 355 2.57 -6.11 22.57
C CYS A 355 3.62 -7.05 23.18
N GLU A 356 4.77 -6.55 23.60
CA GLU A 356 5.83 -7.36 24.23
C GLU A 356 5.38 -7.95 25.57
N ALA A 357 4.69 -7.16 26.39
CA ALA A 357 4.08 -7.65 27.63
C ALA A 357 3.04 -8.74 27.36
N THR A 358 2.21 -8.57 26.31
CA THR A 358 1.24 -9.58 25.90
C THR A 358 1.93 -10.85 25.41
N ALA A 359 2.97 -10.75 24.58
CA ALA A 359 3.73 -11.90 24.10
C ALA A 359 4.38 -12.69 25.24
N ALA A 360 4.82 -12.01 26.31
CA ALA A 360 5.45 -12.62 27.48
C ALA A 360 4.50 -13.55 28.27
N ILE A 361 3.19 -13.31 28.22
CA ILE A 361 2.20 -14.17 28.90
C ILE A 361 1.65 -15.30 28.01
N LEU A 362 1.77 -15.17 26.68
CA LEU A 362 1.36 -16.22 25.74
C LEU A 362 2.32 -17.41 25.78
N THR A 363 1.87 -18.59 25.39
CA THR A 363 2.71 -19.80 25.25
C THR A 363 2.36 -20.57 23.98
N GLY A 364 3.26 -21.47 23.58
CA GLY A 364 3.03 -22.40 22.46
C GLY A 364 2.65 -21.70 21.14
N PRO A 365 1.74 -22.30 20.34
CA PRO A 365 1.32 -21.75 19.06
C PRO A 365 0.71 -20.34 19.12
N ALA A 366 0.02 -20.00 20.21
CA ALA A 366 -0.56 -18.67 20.38
C ALA A 366 0.51 -17.58 20.49
N ARG A 367 1.61 -17.86 21.23
CA ARG A 367 2.77 -16.95 21.28
C ARG A 367 3.40 -16.78 19.91
N THR A 368 3.63 -17.88 19.18
CA THR A 368 4.22 -17.83 17.83
C THR A 368 3.36 -17.00 16.88
N LEU A 369 2.04 -17.26 16.83
CA LEU A 369 1.11 -16.50 15.99
C LEU A 369 1.15 -15.01 16.33
N PHE A 370 1.17 -14.65 17.61
CA PHE A 370 1.20 -13.24 18.05
C PHE A 370 2.52 -12.57 17.67
N GLN A 371 3.64 -13.28 17.84
CA GLN A 371 4.98 -12.83 17.43
C GLN A 371 5.08 -12.63 15.91
N ASP A 372 4.45 -13.50 15.12
CA ASP A 372 4.48 -13.45 13.66
C ASP A 372 3.48 -12.44 13.08
N SER A 373 2.57 -11.89 13.88
CA SER A 373 1.48 -11.01 13.44
C SER A 373 1.53 -9.65 14.14
N LEU A 374 0.84 -9.49 15.26
CA LEU A 374 0.66 -8.19 15.93
C LEU A 374 1.97 -7.62 16.47
N LEU A 375 2.79 -8.44 17.14
CA LEU A 375 4.06 -7.96 17.67
C LEU A 375 5.05 -7.64 16.55
N LEU A 376 5.08 -8.43 15.47
CA LEU A 376 5.90 -8.11 14.31
C LEU A 376 5.52 -6.73 13.77
N GLN A 377 4.24 -6.47 13.53
CA GLN A 377 3.78 -5.17 13.01
C GLN A 377 4.13 -4.01 13.95
N ALA A 378 3.96 -4.17 15.26
CA ALA A 378 4.38 -3.16 16.24
C ALA A 378 5.89 -2.86 16.16
N ARG A 379 6.73 -3.90 16.04
CA ARG A 379 8.18 -3.75 15.87
C ARG A 379 8.54 -3.06 14.56
N LEU A 380 7.86 -3.41 13.47
CA LEU A 380 8.10 -2.80 12.17
C LEU A 380 7.80 -1.30 12.20
N TYR A 381 6.66 -0.88 12.75
CA TYR A 381 6.36 0.54 12.88
C TYR A 381 7.33 1.28 13.81
N ALA A 382 7.83 0.65 14.87
CA ALA A 382 8.87 1.24 15.71
C ALA A 382 10.16 1.48 14.89
N PHE A 383 10.66 0.48 14.16
CA PHE A 383 11.84 0.64 13.31
C PHE A 383 11.62 1.64 12.17
N TRP A 384 10.46 1.61 11.51
CA TRP A 384 10.20 2.49 10.37
C TRP A 384 10.01 3.94 10.81
N SER A 385 9.35 4.21 11.94
CA SER A 385 9.23 5.56 12.49
C SER A 385 10.60 6.11 12.92
N GLU A 386 11.43 5.30 13.59
CA GLU A 386 12.81 5.69 13.93
C GLU A 386 13.63 5.99 12.66
N GLY A 387 13.57 5.10 11.67
CA GLY A 387 14.30 5.26 10.42
C GLY A 387 13.87 6.51 9.65
N ALA A 388 12.56 6.74 9.53
CA ALA A 388 12.02 7.89 8.83
C ALA A 388 12.34 9.21 9.53
N LEU A 389 12.31 9.23 10.87
CA LEU A 389 12.75 10.38 11.67
C LEU A 389 14.25 10.65 11.46
N ALA A 390 15.09 9.62 11.51
CA ALA A 390 16.52 9.74 11.29
C ALA A 390 16.85 10.25 9.88
N VAL A 391 16.09 9.87 8.84
CA VAL A 391 16.19 10.49 7.50
C VAL A 391 15.94 11.99 7.59
N CYS A 392 14.84 12.42 8.20
CA CYS A 392 14.51 13.84 8.28
C CYS A 392 15.59 14.63 9.04
N GLN A 393 16.12 14.08 10.13
CA GLN A 393 17.23 14.67 10.89
C GLN A 393 18.53 14.72 10.09
N ALA A 394 18.82 13.69 9.29
CA ALA A 394 19.97 13.70 8.39
C ALA A 394 19.86 14.85 7.37
N LEU A 395 18.68 15.03 6.77
CA LEU A 395 18.44 16.13 5.84
C LEU A 395 18.57 17.50 6.53
N GLN A 396 18.05 17.66 7.74
CA GLN A 396 18.21 18.88 8.55
C GLN A 396 19.69 19.23 8.75
N ALA A 397 20.53 18.26 9.12
CA ALA A 397 21.98 18.47 9.22
C ALA A 397 22.60 18.84 7.87
N GLY A 398 22.18 18.17 6.79
CA GLY A 398 22.64 18.47 5.43
C GLY A 398 22.25 19.88 4.94
N PHE A 399 21.08 20.41 5.31
CA PHE A 399 20.67 21.77 4.93
C PHE A 399 21.56 22.86 5.53
N VAL A 400 22.13 22.62 6.71
CA VAL A 400 23.05 23.55 7.38
C VAL A 400 24.53 23.24 7.09
N GLY A 401 24.81 22.24 6.25
CA GLY A 401 26.16 21.86 5.84
C GLY A 401 26.91 20.97 6.84
N ASP A 402 26.24 20.43 7.85
CA ASP A 402 26.85 19.46 8.78
C ASP A 402 26.81 18.05 8.16
N TRP A 403 27.75 17.81 7.24
CA TRP A 403 27.80 16.59 6.44
C TRP A 403 28.19 15.35 7.25
N ALA A 404 29.03 15.48 8.28
CA ALA A 404 29.39 14.36 9.15
C ALA A 404 28.16 13.90 9.94
N ARG A 405 27.39 14.85 10.49
CA ARG A 405 26.14 14.53 11.16
C ARG A 405 25.08 13.97 10.23
N CYS A 406 24.95 14.53 9.02
CA CYS A 406 24.08 13.99 7.96
C CYS A 406 24.42 12.54 7.63
N PHE A 407 25.70 12.22 7.43
CA PHE A 407 26.18 10.85 7.15
C PHE A 407 25.80 9.88 8.27
N TYR A 408 26.05 10.27 9.51
CA TYR A 408 25.75 9.44 10.67
C TYR A 408 24.26 9.14 10.83
N LEU A 409 23.42 10.16 10.74
CA LEU A 409 21.97 10.02 10.86
C LEU A 409 21.38 9.21 9.70
N ALA A 410 21.92 9.36 8.49
CA ALA A 410 21.54 8.52 7.35
C ALA A 410 21.90 7.03 7.59
N GLY A 411 23.04 6.74 8.22
CA GLY A 411 23.39 5.37 8.61
C GLY A 411 22.54 4.82 9.75
N ARG A 412 22.11 5.65 10.70
CA ARG A 412 21.10 5.25 11.70
C ARG A 412 19.78 4.87 11.02
N ALA A 413 19.33 5.65 10.05
CA ALA A 413 18.16 5.31 9.26
C ALA A 413 18.33 3.97 8.52
N LYS A 414 19.46 3.79 7.82
CA LYS A 414 19.80 2.53 7.14
C LYS A 414 19.75 1.33 8.09
N ARG A 415 20.32 1.46 9.31
CA ARG A 415 20.29 0.42 10.34
C ARG A 415 18.86 0.06 10.73
N ALA A 416 17.99 1.06 10.96
CA ALA A 416 16.60 0.83 11.34
C ALA A 416 15.81 0.08 10.26
N TYR A 417 15.90 0.48 8.99
CA TYR A 417 15.24 -0.24 7.89
C TYR A 417 15.81 -1.64 7.67
N THR A 418 17.13 -1.82 7.82
CA THR A 418 17.76 -3.16 7.76
C THR A 418 17.27 -4.06 8.90
N ALA A 419 17.09 -3.51 10.09
CA ALA A 419 16.53 -4.24 11.24
C ALA A 419 15.06 -4.61 11.01
N ALA A 420 14.28 -3.75 10.36
CA ALA A 420 12.90 -4.05 9.99
C ALA A 420 12.81 -5.23 9.00
N ASP A 421 13.63 -5.23 7.94
CA ASP A 421 13.73 -6.37 7.01
C ASP A 421 14.13 -7.65 7.75
N ALA A 422 15.19 -7.60 8.56
CA ALA A 422 15.63 -8.74 9.36
C ALA A 422 14.54 -9.26 10.32
N ALA A 423 13.72 -8.37 10.91
CA ALA A 423 12.61 -8.75 11.77
C ALA A 423 11.51 -9.50 11.00
N MET A 424 11.20 -9.09 9.76
CA MET A 424 10.27 -9.83 8.89
C MET A 424 10.82 -11.22 8.58
N ARG A 425 12.07 -11.30 8.11
CA ARG A 425 12.72 -12.58 7.75
C ARG A 425 12.86 -13.52 8.94
N ALA A 426 13.10 -12.99 10.13
CA ALA A 426 13.17 -13.79 11.36
C ALA A 426 11.84 -14.44 11.78
N ARG A 427 10.71 -14.07 11.15
CA ARG A 427 9.38 -14.67 11.36
C ARG A 427 8.96 -15.61 10.23
N GLU A 428 9.86 -15.92 9.30
CA GLU A 428 9.63 -16.91 8.26
C GLU A 428 10.01 -18.31 8.76
N HIS A 429 9.02 -19.17 8.95
CA HIS A 429 9.23 -20.55 9.39
C HIS A 429 8.13 -21.48 8.89
N GLY A 430 8.46 -22.78 8.82
CA GLY A 430 7.55 -23.81 8.32
C GLY A 430 7.08 -23.50 6.89
N LYS A 431 5.77 -23.37 6.70
CA LYS A 431 5.16 -23.04 5.40
C LYS A 431 5.31 -21.57 4.99
N TRP A 432 5.84 -20.72 5.86
CA TRP A 432 6.03 -19.29 5.63
C TRP A 432 7.47 -18.91 5.27
N ILE A 433 8.34 -19.90 5.02
CA ILE A 433 9.66 -19.65 4.45
C ILE A 433 9.48 -18.87 3.14
N ASP A 434 10.27 -17.81 2.98
CA ASP A 434 10.25 -16.88 1.83
C ASP A 434 8.99 -16.03 1.65
N PHE A 435 8.10 -15.94 2.65
CA PHE A 435 6.89 -15.11 2.58
C PHE A 435 7.18 -13.64 2.24
N TYR A 436 8.26 -13.06 2.76
CA TYR A 436 8.70 -11.68 2.52
C TYR A 436 9.82 -11.58 1.47
N ALA A 437 10.20 -12.67 0.80
CA ALA A 437 11.33 -12.67 -0.15
C ALA A 437 11.12 -11.67 -1.30
N ASN A 438 9.88 -11.59 -1.80
CA ASN A 438 9.45 -10.67 -2.84
C ASN A 438 8.64 -9.49 -2.30
N GLU A 439 8.89 -9.06 -1.07
CA GLU A 439 8.34 -7.79 -0.59
C GLU A 439 9.01 -6.65 -1.39
N CYS A 440 8.28 -6.13 -2.39
CA CYS A 440 8.74 -5.11 -3.34
C CYS A 440 7.73 -3.96 -3.51
N GLN A 441 6.69 -3.92 -2.67
CA GLN A 441 5.66 -2.87 -2.74
C GLN A 441 5.90 -1.80 -1.69
N THR A 442 6.00 -2.22 -0.42
CA THR A 442 6.54 -1.36 0.63
C THR A 442 8.03 -1.15 0.36
N ASP A 443 8.74 -2.21 -0.02
CA ASP A 443 10.15 -2.28 -0.38
C ASP A 443 11.07 -1.63 0.66
N VAL A 444 11.09 -2.28 1.83
CA VAL A 444 11.89 -1.85 2.98
C VAL A 444 13.40 -1.86 2.64
N LYS A 445 13.83 -2.83 1.81
CA LYS A 445 15.23 -2.96 1.36
C LYS A 445 15.65 -1.77 0.49
N GLN A 446 14.80 -1.34 -0.45
CA GLN A 446 15.07 -0.16 -1.27
C GLN A 446 15.17 1.11 -0.41
N THR A 447 14.36 1.22 0.65
CA THR A 447 14.45 2.35 1.58
C THR A 447 15.79 2.38 2.31
N ALA A 448 16.29 1.22 2.77
CA ALA A 448 17.63 1.11 3.35
C ALA A 448 18.73 1.45 2.33
N GLN A 449 18.58 1.04 1.07
CA GLN A 449 19.52 1.36 0.00
C GLN A 449 19.59 2.87 -0.27
N LEU A 450 18.45 3.57 -0.31
CA LEU A 450 18.42 5.02 -0.47
C LEU A 450 19.04 5.75 0.72
N CYS A 451 18.90 5.23 1.94
CA CYS A 451 19.64 5.76 3.09
C CYS A 451 21.15 5.64 2.88
N GLY A 452 21.62 4.52 2.29
CA GLY A 452 23.01 4.35 1.86
C GLY A 452 23.45 5.39 0.82
N TYR A 453 22.61 5.73 -0.16
CA TYR A 453 22.93 6.79 -1.11
C TYR A 453 23.07 8.16 -0.44
N LEU A 454 22.22 8.46 0.56
CA LEU A 454 22.34 9.68 1.34
C LEU A 454 23.66 9.70 2.15
N MET A 455 24.09 8.56 2.70
CA MET A 455 25.41 8.44 3.34
C MET A 455 26.52 8.80 2.34
N SER A 456 26.60 8.12 1.19
CA SER A 456 27.65 8.36 0.20
C SER A 456 27.65 9.81 -0.31
N PHE A 457 26.46 10.40 -0.49
CA PHE A 457 26.30 11.81 -0.86
C PHE A 457 26.86 12.76 0.20
N ALA A 458 26.49 12.57 1.47
CA ALA A 458 26.97 13.38 2.58
C ALA A 458 28.50 13.25 2.73
N ARG A 459 29.03 12.03 2.64
CA ARG A 459 30.48 11.78 2.67
C ARG A 459 31.23 12.51 1.57
N THR A 460 30.69 12.50 0.35
CA THR A 460 31.27 13.20 -0.80
C THR A 460 31.35 14.71 -0.57
N LEU A 461 30.30 15.31 -0.01
CA LEU A 461 30.29 16.75 0.29
C LEU A 461 31.11 17.13 1.54
N GLY A 462 31.28 16.18 2.47
CA GLY A 462 31.88 16.42 3.77
C GLY A 462 33.39 16.19 3.87
N GLU A 463 33.92 15.19 3.16
CA GLU A 463 35.36 14.85 3.20
C GLU A 463 35.98 14.58 1.81
N GLY A 464 35.20 14.75 0.74
CA GLY A 464 35.73 14.69 -0.62
C GLY A 464 36.74 15.82 -0.89
N PRO A 465 37.74 15.60 -1.78
CA PRO A 465 37.91 14.44 -2.64
C PRO A 465 38.85 13.36 -2.07
N HIS A 466 39.39 13.52 -0.85
CA HIS A 466 40.47 12.67 -0.34
C HIS A 466 40.02 11.62 0.69
N PHE A 467 38.87 11.79 1.35
CA PHE A 467 38.19 10.74 2.14
C PHE A 467 39.00 10.12 3.30
N TYR A 468 39.93 10.86 3.91
CA TYR A 468 40.72 10.39 5.06
C TYR A 468 40.40 11.11 6.36
N GLU A 469 39.78 12.29 6.31
CA GLU A 469 39.63 13.14 7.50
C GLU A 469 38.70 12.53 8.53
N TRP A 470 37.57 11.95 8.11
CA TRP A 470 36.63 11.32 9.03
C TRP A 470 37.17 9.99 9.54
N MET A 471 37.82 9.21 8.68
CA MET A 471 38.55 8.00 9.09
C MET A 471 39.50 8.30 10.25
N ARG A 472 40.29 9.37 10.16
CA ARG A 472 41.19 9.78 11.25
C ARG A 472 40.44 10.34 12.45
N ALA A 473 39.42 11.17 12.23
CA ALA A 473 38.66 11.77 13.32
C ALA A 473 38.01 10.73 14.24
N PHE A 474 37.50 9.64 13.65
CA PHE A 474 36.74 8.59 14.35
C PHE A 474 37.54 7.30 14.60
N GLY A 475 38.53 6.98 13.77
CA GLY A 475 39.37 5.78 13.89
C GLY A 475 40.65 5.98 14.71
N ASP A 476 41.35 7.10 14.56
CA ASP A 476 42.65 7.31 15.22
C ASP A 476 42.49 7.55 16.74
N SER A 477 43.43 7.03 17.52
CA SER A 477 43.55 7.44 18.93
C SER A 477 43.82 8.94 19.08
N GLU A 478 43.56 9.52 20.25
CA GLU A 478 43.80 10.95 20.47
C GLU A 478 45.25 11.37 20.19
N ALA A 479 46.22 10.52 20.53
CA ALA A 479 47.64 10.76 20.26
C ALA A 479 47.95 10.76 18.75
N GLN A 480 47.38 9.82 17.99
CA GLN A 480 47.59 9.71 16.53
C GLN A 480 46.99 10.88 15.75
N ARG A 481 45.86 11.45 16.20
CA ARG A 481 45.26 12.64 15.57
C ARG A 481 46.15 13.89 15.61
N ARG A 482 47.07 13.96 16.58
CA ARG A 482 48.04 15.07 16.72
C ARG A 482 49.28 14.92 15.84
N VAL A 483 49.45 13.78 15.18
CA VAL A 483 50.57 13.49 14.27
C VAL A 483 50.05 13.55 12.84
N MET A 484 50.55 14.46 12.00
CA MET A 484 50.11 14.58 10.60
C MET A 484 51.16 13.99 9.65
N LEU A 485 50.83 12.85 9.04
CA LEU A 485 51.54 12.31 7.88
C LEU A 485 50.53 12.18 6.74
N ILE A 486 50.95 12.49 5.50
CA ILE A 486 50.11 12.28 4.30
C ILE A 486 49.97 10.78 3.99
N LEU A 487 50.91 9.96 4.48
CA LEU A 487 50.92 8.53 4.27
C LEU A 487 49.80 7.85 5.09
N ASN A 488 48.78 7.32 4.39
CA ASN A 488 47.83 6.37 4.98
C ASN A 488 48.46 4.97 5.01
N THR A 489 48.46 4.34 6.18
CA THR A 489 48.91 2.95 6.37
C THR A 489 47.75 1.96 6.43
N GLU A 490 46.52 2.46 6.32
CA GLU A 490 45.29 1.69 6.41
C GLU A 490 44.40 1.97 5.18
N ASN A 491 43.58 0.99 4.82
CA ASN A 491 42.62 1.13 3.72
C ASN A 491 41.49 2.08 4.12
N HIS A 492 40.98 2.85 3.15
CA HIS A 492 39.80 3.69 3.38
C HIS A 492 38.60 2.81 3.75
N PRO A 493 37.89 3.10 4.85
CA PRO A 493 36.68 2.37 5.20
C PRO A 493 35.59 2.63 4.16
N ASP A 494 34.77 1.61 3.88
CA ASP A 494 33.48 1.82 3.23
C ASP A 494 32.54 2.61 4.15
N ASP A 495 31.38 3.02 3.62
CA ASP A 495 30.44 3.86 4.37
C ASP A 495 29.92 3.15 5.64
N ASP A 496 29.71 1.83 5.61
CA ASP A 496 29.21 1.07 6.75
C ASP A 496 30.28 0.88 7.84
N ALA A 497 31.55 0.73 7.46
CA ALA A 497 32.67 0.66 8.38
C ALA A 497 32.94 2.02 9.03
N LEU A 498 32.90 3.11 8.26
CA LEU A 498 33.07 4.46 8.79
C LEU A 498 31.92 4.82 9.74
N TRP A 499 30.68 4.50 9.36
CA TRP A 499 29.52 4.72 10.21
C TRP A 499 29.65 3.98 11.55
N ARG A 500 30.15 2.74 11.55
CA ARG A 500 30.43 1.99 12.80
C ARG A 500 31.46 2.67 13.70
N LEU A 501 32.49 3.29 13.13
CA LEU A 501 33.47 4.07 13.91
C LEU A 501 32.81 5.32 14.53
N MET A 502 31.93 6.00 13.78
CA MET A 502 31.18 7.14 14.27
C MET A 502 30.19 6.74 15.38
N GLU A 503 29.47 5.63 15.21
CA GLU A 503 28.56 5.07 16.20
C GLU A 503 29.27 4.75 17.53
N GLN A 504 30.49 4.19 17.48
CA GLN A 504 31.29 3.94 18.70
C GLN A 504 31.68 5.21 19.43
N ARG A 505 31.78 6.34 18.72
CA ARG A 505 32.22 7.64 19.27
C ARG A 505 31.06 8.49 19.76
N TRP A 506 29.98 8.53 19.01
CA TRP A 506 28.82 9.37 19.28
C TRP A 506 27.78 8.63 20.13
N GLY A 507 27.52 7.35 19.85
CA GLY A 507 26.67 6.49 20.68
C GLY A 507 25.28 7.08 20.97
N GLU A 508 24.68 7.75 19.98
CA GLU A 508 23.42 8.48 20.11
C GLU A 508 22.17 7.73 19.63
#